data_AF-A0A3P8QYJ0-F1
#
_entry.id   AF-A0A3P8QYJ0-F1
#
_cell.length_a   1.000
_cell.length_b   1.000
_cell.length_c   1.000
_cell.angle_alpha   90.00
_cell.angle_beta   90.00
_cell.angle_gamma   90.00
#
_symmetry.space_group_name_H-M   'P 1'
#
loop_
_entity.id
_entity.type
_entity.pdbx_description
1 polymer ?
#
loop_
_entity_poly.entity_id
_entity_poly.type
_entity_poly.pdbx_seq_one_letter_code
_entity_poly.pdbx_strand_id
1 'polypeptide(L)'
;TPQSGHAILIVIIGKTGVGKSSSGNTILGKKHFKSRSSSESVTETCEIAEAQWEGRNISVIDTPGILDTEKSEEMIKKEIIKCVEVSSPGPHVFLLVLQVGRFTKEEKNSVEALQELFGPKAQHYMIVLFTHGDDLEDQEMTIQKYARESKPQLRQVIQSCGNRLHVFNNRGKDRKQVEELIKNIDDMVAVNGGTYYTNAMYREHEEYKFLSQLVEQIQSFHSHVLNNCMWSNCYAKLCKK
;
A
#
# COMPACT_ATOMS: atom_id res chain seq x y z
N THR A 1 -18.13 22.31 -7.49
CA THR A 1 -18.10 20.84 -7.62
C THR A 1 -16.84 20.35 -6.94
N PRO A 2 -16.87 19.29 -6.11
CA PRO A 2 -15.62 18.71 -5.64
C PRO A 2 -14.86 18.25 -6.88
N GLN A 3 -13.60 18.67 -7.02
CA GLN A 3 -12.75 18.14 -8.07
C GLN A 3 -12.63 16.64 -7.81
N SER A 4 -13.18 15.80 -8.69
CA SER A 4 -13.02 14.35 -8.60
C SER A 4 -11.53 14.05 -8.80
N GLY A 5 -10.79 13.92 -7.70
CA GLY A 5 -9.36 13.62 -7.74
C GLY A 5 -9.10 12.27 -8.42
N HIS A 6 -7.90 12.10 -8.99
CA HIS A 6 -7.46 10.82 -9.55
C HIS A 6 -7.50 9.71 -8.48
N ALA A 7 -7.79 8.47 -8.88
CA ALA A 7 -7.83 7.34 -7.94
C ALA A 7 -6.54 7.26 -7.09
N ILE A 8 -6.68 7.04 -5.79
CA ILE A 8 -5.54 6.88 -4.88
C ILE A 8 -5.33 5.41 -4.60
N LEU A 9 -4.06 5.00 -4.62
CA LEU A 9 -3.61 3.69 -4.18
C LEU A 9 -2.72 3.84 -2.96
N ILE A 10 -3.17 3.30 -1.84
CA ILE A 10 -2.54 3.37 -0.52
C ILE A 10 -1.97 2.00 -0.18
N VAL A 11 -0.69 1.93 0.16
CA VAL A 11 -0.07 0.71 0.72
C VAL A 11 0.22 0.95 2.19
N ILE A 12 -0.30 0.09 3.07
CA ILE A 12 -0.11 0.21 4.52
C ILE A 12 0.99 -0.75 4.95
N ILE A 13 2.07 -0.21 5.54
CA ILE A 13 3.24 -0.97 5.99
C ILE A 13 3.49 -0.73 7.49
N GLY A 14 4.10 -1.69 8.18
CA GLY A 14 4.27 -1.62 9.63
C GLY A 14 4.43 -3.00 10.28
N LYS A 15 4.92 -3.04 11.52
CA LYS A 15 5.05 -4.28 12.30
C LYS A 15 3.69 -4.96 12.51
N THR A 16 3.67 -6.24 12.83
CA THR A 16 2.45 -6.93 13.25
C THR A 16 1.87 -6.27 14.50
N GLY A 17 0.53 -6.17 14.60
CA GLY A 17 -0.16 -5.65 15.78
C GLY A 17 -0.28 -4.13 15.91
N VAL A 18 0.42 -3.33 15.09
CA VAL A 18 0.39 -1.85 15.18
C VAL A 18 -0.91 -1.20 14.65
N GLY A 19 -1.86 -2.01 14.16
CA GLY A 19 -3.16 -1.52 13.71
C GLY A 19 -3.29 -1.19 12.22
N LYS A 20 -2.53 -1.86 11.33
CA LYS A 20 -2.60 -1.67 9.87
C LYS A 20 -3.98 -1.95 9.29
N SER A 21 -4.51 -3.16 9.46
CA SER A 21 -5.84 -3.56 8.99
C SER A 21 -6.96 -2.68 9.57
N SER A 22 -6.86 -2.28 10.84
CA SER A 22 -7.79 -1.34 11.46
C SER A 22 -7.74 0.03 10.78
N SER A 23 -6.55 0.53 10.46
CA SER A 23 -6.38 1.80 9.74
C SER A 23 -6.92 1.73 8.32
N GLY A 24 -6.73 0.60 7.62
CA GLY A 24 -7.35 0.36 6.32
C GLY A 24 -8.88 0.37 6.39
N ASN A 25 -9.46 -0.27 7.40
CA ASN A 25 -10.90 -0.24 7.65
C ASN A 25 -11.39 1.19 7.99
N THR A 26 -10.62 1.95 8.76
CA THR A 26 -10.91 3.36 9.06
C THR A 26 -10.92 4.17 7.76
N ILE A 27 -9.92 4.05 6.90
CA ILE A 27 -9.88 4.76 5.61
C ILE A 27 -11.12 4.43 4.76
N LEU A 28 -11.39 3.13 4.56
CA LEU A 28 -12.47 2.65 3.71
C LEU A 28 -13.87 2.86 4.32
N GLY A 29 -13.96 3.15 5.62
CA GLY A 29 -15.21 3.36 6.34
C GLY A 29 -16.05 2.10 6.56
N LYS A 30 -15.48 0.92 6.32
CA LYS A 30 -16.11 -0.40 6.45
C LYS A 30 -15.08 -1.44 6.87
N LYS A 31 -15.55 -2.55 7.44
CA LYS A 31 -14.69 -3.69 7.84
C LYS A 31 -14.41 -4.59 6.64
N HIS A 32 -13.39 -4.25 5.86
CA HIS A 32 -12.89 -5.07 4.75
C HIS A 32 -11.82 -6.05 5.22
N PHE A 33 -10.86 -5.57 6.00
CA PHE A 33 -9.73 -6.35 6.51
C PHE A 33 -10.07 -6.97 7.86
N LYS A 34 -9.63 -8.21 8.09
CA LYS A 34 -9.79 -8.86 9.39
C LYS A 34 -8.84 -8.24 10.42
N SER A 35 -9.38 -7.42 11.33
CA SER A 35 -8.65 -6.87 12.48
C SER A 35 -9.13 -7.50 13.79
N ARG A 36 -8.24 -8.17 14.54
CA ARG A 36 -8.52 -8.66 15.91
C ARG A 36 -7.38 -8.27 16.85
N SER A 37 -7.70 -8.01 18.11
CA SER A 37 -6.73 -7.93 19.20
C SER A 37 -6.25 -9.35 19.52
N SER A 38 -5.31 -9.86 18.73
CA SER A 38 -4.67 -11.17 18.90
C SER A 38 -3.17 -10.98 19.10
N SER A 39 -2.52 -11.88 19.83
CA SER A 39 -1.06 -11.97 19.90
C SER A 39 -0.43 -12.49 18.60
N GLU A 40 -1.23 -13.06 17.70
CA GLU A 40 -0.79 -13.63 16.42
C GLU A 40 -1.26 -12.77 15.24
N SER A 41 -0.45 -12.74 14.17
CA SER A 41 -0.81 -12.06 12.91
C SER A 41 -2.04 -12.70 12.29
N VAL A 42 -3.09 -11.92 12.04
CA VAL A 42 -4.31 -12.39 11.36
C VAL A 42 -4.18 -12.28 9.83
N THR A 43 -3.38 -11.32 9.35
CA THR A 43 -3.14 -11.10 7.91
C THR A 43 -1.96 -11.96 7.47
N GLU A 44 -2.22 -12.95 6.62
CA GLU A 44 -1.22 -13.91 6.13
C GLU A 44 -0.58 -13.48 4.80
N THR A 45 -1.34 -12.78 3.95
CA THR A 45 -0.90 -12.29 2.63
C THR A 45 -1.47 -10.91 2.35
N CYS A 46 -0.93 -10.19 1.36
CA CYS A 46 -1.45 -8.88 0.96
C CYS A 46 -2.94 -8.93 0.54
N GLU A 47 -3.78 -8.11 1.15
CA GLU A 47 -5.21 -7.97 0.82
C GLU A 47 -5.47 -6.57 0.23
N ILE A 48 -6.26 -6.47 -0.83
CA ILE A 48 -6.68 -5.18 -1.42
C ILE A 48 -8.18 -4.98 -1.23
N ALA A 49 -8.58 -3.78 -0.85
CA ALA A 49 -9.98 -3.39 -0.80
C ALA A 49 -10.16 -1.95 -1.27
N GLU A 50 -11.33 -1.67 -1.85
CA GLU A 50 -11.63 -0.40 -2.50
C GLU A 50 -12.91 0.21 -1.95
N ALA A 51 -12.92 1.54 -1.86
CA ALA A 51 -14.10 2.31 -1.51
C ALA A 51 -14.14 3.64 -2.26
N GLN A 52 -15.31 4.25 -2.27
CA GLN A 52 -15.55 5.57 -2.82
C GLN A 52 -15.54 6.60 -1.68
N TRP A 53 -14.76 7.66 -1.85
CA TRP A 53 -14.70 8.82 -0.96
C TRP A 53 -14.98 10.07 -1.76
N GLU A 54 -16.12 10.72 -1.53
CA GLU A 54 -16.54 11.94 -2.27
C GLU A 54 -16.49 11.79 -3.80
N GLY A 55 -16.81 10.60 -4.32
CA GLY A 55 -16.79 10.29 -5.75
C GLY A 55 -15.41 9.90 -6.31
N ARG A 56 -14.39 9.80 -5.45
CA ARG A 56 -13.03 9.34 -5.78
C ARG A 56 -12.82 7.90 -5.34
N ASN A 57 -12.20 7.09 -6.21
CA ASN A 57 -11.76 5.75 -5.86
C ASN A 57 -10.55 5.80 -4.92
N ILE A 58 -10.64 5.07 -3.82
CA ILE A 58 -9.53 4.80 -2.90
C ILE A 58 -9.35 3.29 -2.82
N SER A 59 -8.17 2.83 -3.22
CA SER A 59 -7.73 1.44 -3.06
C SER A 59 -6.72 1.38 -1.92
N VAL A 60 -6.91 0.45 -0.99
CA VAL A 60 -6.03 0.25 0.17
C VAL A 60 -5.49 -1.17 0.13
N ILE A 61 -4.18 -1.30 0.31
CA ILE A 61 -3.48 -2.59 0.40
C ILE A 61 -3.05 -2.82 1.86
N ASP A 62 -3.74 -3.78 2.47
CA ASP A 62 -3.44 -4.57 3.66
C ASP A 62 -2.15 -5.38 3.56
N THR A 63 -0.96 -4.93 3.97
CA THR A 63 0.22 -5.82 3.95
C THR A 63 0.32 -6.63 5.25
N PRO A 64 0.83 -7.87 5.23
CA PRO A 64 1.29 -8.54 6.45
C PRO A 64 2.36 -7.70 7.17
N GLY A 65 2.78 -8.12 8.37
CA GLY A 65 3.91 -7.49 9.07
C GLY A 65 5.24 -7.61 8.32
N ILE A 66 5.44 -6.86 7.23
CA ILE A 66 6.69 -6.85 6.43
C ILE A 66 7.86 -6.31 7.27
N LEU A 67 7.56 -5.49 8.28
CA LEU A 67 8.55 -4.97 9.23
C LEU A 67 8.78 -5.87 10.45
N ASP A 68 8.24 -7.08 10.45
CA ASP A 68 8.30 -8.00 11.58
C ASP A 68 9.56 -8.87 11.52
N THR A 69 10.50 -8.61 12.44
CA THR A 69 11.79 -9.31 12.51
C THR A 69 11.66 -10.77 12.97
N GLU A 70 10.48 -11.19 13.43
CA GLU A 70 10.19 -12.58 13.80
C GLU A 70 9.87 -13.47 12.58
N LYS A 71 9.63 -12.86 11.41
CA LYS A 71 9.37 -13.59 10.16
C LYS A 71 10.67 -13.96 9.44
N SER A 72 10.63 -15.05 8.69
CA SER A 72 11.77 -15.46 7.87
C SER A 72 12.01 -14.46 6.73
N GLU A 73 13.28 -14.34 6.32
CA GLU A 73 13.67 -13.49 5.18
C GLU A 73 12.93 -13.86 3.89
N GLU A 74 12.73 -15.15 3.64
CA GLU A 74 11.98 -15.65 2.48
C GLU A 74 10.52 -15.19 2.49
N MET A 75 9.87 -15.21 3.66
CA MET A 75 8.50 -14.72 3.81
C MET A 75 8.43 -13.21 3.55
N ILE A 76 9.38 -12.44 4.09
CA ILE A 76 9.45 -10.99 3.88
C ILE A 76 9.64 -10.67 2.39
N LYS A 77 10.57 -11.34 1.70
CA LYS A 77 10.79 -11.17 0.25
C LYS A 77 9.55 -11.49 -0.56
N LYS A 78 8.86 -12.59 -0.25
CA LYS A 78 7.64 -12.99 -0.93
C LYS A 78 6.53 -11.94 -0.78
N GLU A 79 6.37 -11.38 0.41
CA GLU A 79 5.38 -10.33 0.65
C GLU A 79 5.75 -9.00 -0.01
N ILE A 80 7.04 -8.66 -0.10
CA ILE A 80 7.49 -7.49 -0.88
C ILE A 80 7.14 -7.67 -2.35
N ILE A 81 7.45 -8.83 -2.94
CA ILE A 81 7.10 -9.14 -4.34
C ILE A 81 5.59 -9.04 -4.50
N LYS A 82 4.82 -9.66 -3.60
CA LYS A 82 3.37 -9.63 -3.68
C LYS A 82 2.81 -8.21 -3.60
N CYS A 83 3.37 -7.38 -2.72
CA CYS A 83 3.03 -5.98 -2.61
C CYS A 83 3.28 -5.24 -3.94
N VAL A 84 4.43 -5.45 -4.60
CA VAL A 84 4.73 -4.84 -5.90
C VAL A 84 3.73 -5.28 -6.97
N GLU A 85 3.38 -6.58 -7.02
CA GLU A 85 2.41 -7.11 -7.98
C GLU A 85 1.04 -6.45 -7.84
N VAL A 86 0.51 -6.39 -6.62
CA VAL A 86 -0.86 -5.89 -6.36
C VAL A 86 -0.95 -4.37 -6.32
N SER A 87 0.17 -3.67 -6.12
CA SER A 87 0.21 -2.21 -6.14
C SER A 87 0.74 -1.61 -7.44
N SER A 88 0.99 -2.43 -8.46
CA SER A 88 1.46 -1.98 -9.77
C SER A 88 0.41 -1.09 -10.47
N PRO A 89 0.79 0.03 -11.13
CA PRO A 89 2.15 0.43 -11.52
C PRO A 89 2.97 1.09 -10.40
N GLY A 90 2.33 1.37 -9.27
CA GLY A 90 2.96 1.93 -8.07
C GLY A 90 1.95 2.59 -7.13
N PRO A 91 2.22 2.62 -5.81
CA PRO A 91 1.37 3.32 -4.85
C PRO A 91 1.53 4.83 -4.93
N HIS A 92 0.44 5.55 -4.66
CA HIS A 92 0.46 7.00 -4.49
C HIS A 92 1.01 7.38 -3.10
N VAL A 93 0.83 6.50 -2.12
CA VAL A 93 1.35 6.70 -0.76
C VAL A 93 1.65 5.37 -0.09
N PHE A 94 2.74 5.35 0.68
CA PHE A 94 3.00 4.36 1.72
C PHE A 94 2.63 4.96 3.08
N LEU A 95 1.74 4.30 3.81
CA LEU A 95 1.44 4.64 5.20
C LEU A 95 2.29 3.77 6.11
N LEU A 96 3.30 4.38 6.73
CA LEU A 96 4.12 3.74 7.75
C LEU A 96 3.41 3.80 9.10
N VAL A 97 2.83 2.68 9.51
CA VAL A 97 2.02 2.60 10.72
C VAL A 97 2.89 2.31 11.94
N LEU A 98 2.82 3.20 12.92
CA LEU A 98 3.45 3.09 14.23
C LEU A 98 2.38 3.28 15.31
N GLN A 99 2.60 2.74 16.50
CA GLN A 99 1.67 2.91 17.64
C GLN A 99 2.17 4.05 18.54
N VAL A 100 1.26 4.90 19.02
CA VAL A 100 1.58 5.92 20.04
C VAL A 100 2.19 5.26 21.28
N GLY A 101 3.20 5.90 21.86
CA GLY A 101 3.88 5.42 23.07
C GLY A 101 4.84 4.24 22.86
N ARG A 102 4.82 3.58 21.70
CA ARG A 102 5.68 2.42 21.38
C ARG A 102 6.54 2.68 20.16
N PHE A 103 7.86 2.73 20.37
CA PHE A 103 8.85 2.71 19.30
C PHE A 103 10.08 1.93 19.75
N THR A 104 10.30 0.77 19.13
CA THR A 104 11.39 -0.16 19.46
C THR A 104 12.58 0.01 18.50
N LYS A 105 13.72 -0.55 18.89
CA LYS A 105 14.90 -0.61 18.01
C LYS A 105 14.62 -1.45 16.76
N GLU A 106 13.84 -2.53 16.89
CA GLU A 106 13.43 -3.35 15.74
C GLU A 106 12.63 -2.54 14.75
N GLU A 107 11.63 -1.77 15.21
CA GLU A 107 10.83 -0.91 14.34
C GLU A 107 11.71 0.12 13.61
N LYS A 108 12.69 0.70 14.29
CA LYS A 108 13.67 1.59 13.66
C LYS A 108 14.43 0.88 12.52
N ASN A 109 15.01 -0.28 12.81
CA ASN A 109 15.81 -1.03 11.84
C ASN A 109 14.96 -1.46 10.63
N SER A 110 13.73 -1.92 10.87
CA SER A 110 12.82 -2.34 9.81
C SER A 110 12.41 -1.16 8.91
N VAL A 111 12.24 0.03 9.46
CA VAL A 111 11.98 1.25 8.67
C VAL A 111 13.19 1.62 7.81
N GLU A 112 14.40 1.59 8.38
CA GLU A 112 15.63 1.86 7.63
C GLU A 112 15.80 0.87 6.46
N ALA A 113 15.61 -0.43 6.72
CA ALA A 113 15.69 -1.47 5.69
C ALA A 113 14.63 -1.30 4.58
N LEU A 114 13.41 -0.91 4.93
CA LEU A 114 12.35 -0.67 3.96
C LEU A 114 12.63 0.59 3.11
N GLN A 115 13.20 1.63 3.72
CA GLN A 115 13.66 2.83 3.00
C GLN A 115 14.81 2.52 2.04
N GLU A 116 15.73 1.63 2.42
CA GLU A 116 16.81 1.15 1.54
C GLU A 116 16.25 0.35 0.36
N LEU A 117 15.30 -0.57 0.62
CA LEU A 117 14.70 -1.45 -0.39
C LEU A 117 13.93 -0.68 -1.47
N PHE A 118 13.09 0.27 -1.06
CA PHE A 118 12.36 1.13 -2.01
C PHE A 118 13.24 2.30 -2.51
N GLY A 119 14.44 2.44 -1.95
CA GLY A 119 15.38 3.47 -2.35
C GLY A 119 14.96 4.89 -1.96
N PRO A 120 15.84 5.88 -2.21
CA PRO A 120 15.73 7.22 -1.63
C PRO A 120 14.51 8.02 -2.12
N LYS A 121 13.89 7.63 -3.24
CA LYS A 121 12.67 8.28 -3.74
C LYS A 121 11.44 7.92 -2.91
N ALA A 122 11.41 6.73 -2.30
CA ALA A 122 10.25 6.22 -1.59
C ALA A 122 9.85 7.13 -0.43
N GLN A 123 10.82 7.73 0.26
CA GLN A 123 10.56 8.60 1.40
C GLN A 123 9.64 9.78 1.04
N HIS A 124 9.69 10.29 -0.20
CA HIS A 124 8.82 11.37 -0.68
C HIS A 124 7.34 10.97 -0.84
N TYR A 125 7.07 9.67 -0.85
CA TYR A 125 5.73 9.07 -0.94
C TYR A 125 5.30 8.41 0.38
N MET A 126 6.00 8.66 1.48
CA MET A 126 5.67 8.11 2.80
C MET A 126 4.99 9.15 3.69
N ILE A 127 3.99 8.69 4.45
CA ILE A 127 3.41 9.40 5.60
C ILE A 127 3.50 8.47 6.81
N VAL A 128 3.96 9.00 7.95
CA VAL A 128 3.95 8.25 9.22
C VAL A 128 2.56 8.32 9.84
N LEU A 129 1.87 7.19 9.94
CA LEU A 129 0.56 7.09 10.56
C LEU A 129 0.69 6.53 11.98
N PHE A 130 0.29 7.32 12.97
CA PHE A 130 0.22 6.89 14.36
C PHE A 130 -1.16 6.32 14.68
N THR A 131 -1.23 5.11 15.24
CA THR A 131 -2.46 4.54 15.78
C THR A 131 -2.52 4.73 17.29
N HIS A 132 -3.69 4.45 17.87
CA HIS A 132 -3.99 4.71 19.28
C HIS A 132 -3.96 6.21 19.61
N GLY A 133 -4.59 7.01 18.73
CA GLY A 133 -4.76 8.45 18.96
C GLY A 133 -5.56 8.79 20.22
N ASP A 134 -6.40 7.86 20.69
CA ASP A 134 -7.09 7.94 21.99
C ASP A 134 -6.11 8.15 23.15
N ASP A 135 -4.92 7.53 23.12
CA ASP A 135 -3.91 7.73 24.17
C ASP A 135 -3.38 9.18 24.20
N LEU A 136 -3.38 9.88 23.07
CA LEU A 136 -3.00 11.30 22.98
C LEU A 136 -4.14 12.22 23.41
N GLU A 137 -5.37 11.89 23.03
CA GLU A 137 -6.59 12.61 23.43
C GLU A 137 -6.73 12.64 24.96
N ASP A 138 -6.55 11.49 25.62
CA ASP A 138 -6.61 11.35 27.08
C ASP A 138 -5.54 12.17 27.82
N GLN A 139 -4.44 12.50 27.14
CA GLN A 139 -3.32 13.29 27.67
C GLN A 139 -3.39 14.77 27.26
N GLU A 140 -4.47 15.19 26.57
CA GLU A 140 -4.61 16.52 25.96
C GLU A 140 -3.38 16.90 25.09
N MET A 141 -2.81 15.91 24.40
CA MET A 141 -1.58 16.03 23.63
C MET A 141 -1.85 15.98 22.13
N THR A 142 -1.27 16.92 21.38
CA THR A 142 -1.31 16.84 19.91
C THR A 142 -0.23 15.89 19.38
N ILE A 143 -0.48 15.28 18.23
CA ILE A 143 0.54 14.44 17.56
C ILE A 143 1.82 15.22 17.25
N GLN A 144 1.70 16.52 16.97
CA GLN A 144 2.86 17.40 16.73
C GLN A 144 3.71 17.57 17.98
N LYS A 145 3.08 17.73 19.15
CA LYS A 145 3.79 17.79 20.43
C LYS A 145 4.46 16.44 20.75
N TYR A 146 3.72 15.35 20.61
CA TYR A 146 4.25 13.99 20.79
C TYR A 146 5.49 13.74 19.92
N ALA A 147 5.43 14.08 18.63
CA ALA A 147 6.56 13.92 17.71
C ALA A 147 7.79 14.72 18.15
N ARG A 148 7.61 15.97 18.61
CA ARG A 148 8.72 16.83 19.07
C ARG A 148 9.41 16.28 20.32
N GLU A 149 8.62 15.77 21.25
CA GLU A 149 9.07 15.22 22.55
C GLU A 149 9.54 13.75 22.44
N SER A 150 9.34 13.11 21.29
CA SER A 150 9.70 11.71 21.07
C SER A 150 11.22 11.46 21.02
N LYS A 151 11.59 10.18 21.14
CA LYS A 151 12.99 9.71 21.08
C LYS A 151 13.65 10.16 19.77
N PRO A 152 14.96 10.51 19.78
CA PRO A 152 15.68 10.98 18.59
C PRO A 152 15.51 10.07 17.36
N GLN A 153 15.48 8.76 17.56
CA GLN A 153 15.34 7.78 16.49
C GLN A 153 13.97 7.87 15.79
N LEU A 154 12.88 8.10 16.54
CA LEU A 154 11.55 8.28 15.95
C LEU A 154 11.49 9.61 15.18
N ARG A 155 12.08 10.67 15.73
CA ARG A 155 12.17 11.97 15.04
C ARG A 155 12.93 11.86 13.71
N GLN A 156 13.99 11.06 13.66
CA GLN A 156 14.74 10.82 12.43
C GLN A 156 13.87 10.15 11.36
N VAL A 157 13.06 9.15 11.73
CA VAL A 157 12.11 8.49 10.82
C VAL A 157 11.06 9.48 10.30
N ILE A 158 10.49 10.30 11.19
CA ILE A 158 9.51 11.34 10.80
C ILE A 158 10.15 12.35 9.84
N GLN A 159 11.38 12.75 10.11
CA GLN A 159 12.13 13.70 9.27
C GLN A 159 12.48 13.12 7.90
N SER A 160 12.87 11.85 7.79
CA SER A 160 13.13 11.22 6.49
C SER A 160 11.85 11.11 5.65
N CYS A 161 10.70 10.95 6.31
CA CYS A 161 9.37 11.10 5.69
C CYS A 161 8.92 12.57 5.52
N GLY A 162 9.86 13.53 5.45
CA GLY A 162 9.58 14.94 5.21
C GLY A 162 8.65 15.60 6.23
N ASN A 163 8.68 15.13 7.49
CA ASN A 163 7.80 15.55 8.58
C ASN A 163 6.29 15.32 8.33
N ARG A 164 5.95 14.45 7.38
CA ARG A 164 4.57 14.04 7.13
C ARG A 164 4.15 13.00 8.17
N LEU A 165 3.23 13.40 9.03
CA LEU A 165 2.65 12.54 10.04
C LEU A 165 1.14 12.74 10.13
N HIS A 166 0.45 11.69 10.56
CA HIS A 166 -0.99 11.69 10.77
C HIS A 166 -1.32 10.78 11.97
N VAL A 167 -2.48 10.95 12.60
CA VAL A 167 -2.89 10.14 13.75
C VAL A 167 -4.32 9.64 13.58
N PHE A 168 -4.53 8.38 13.88
CA PHE A 168 -5.83 7.73 13.89
C PHE A 168 -6.21 7.24 15.28
N ASN A 169 -7.45 7.56 15.65
CA ASN A 169 -8.22 6.81 16.63
C ASN A 169 -9.11 5.81 15.88
N ASN A 170 -8.60 4.59 15.69
CA ASN A 170 -9.28 3.51 14.97
C ASN A 170 -10.52 2.94 15.71
N ARG A 171 -10.74 3.34 16.97
CA ARG A 171 -11.96 3.02 17.73
C ARG A 171 -13.04 4.08 17.53
N GLY A 172 -12.62 5.30 17.18
CA GLY A 172 -13.48 6.41 16.87
C GLY A 172 -14.26 6.22 15.56
N LYS A 173 -15.33 6.99 15.41
CA LYS A 173 -16.13 7.07 14.17
C LYS A 173 -15.94 8.38 13.42
N ASP A 174 -15.05 9.25 13.90
CA ASP A 174 -14.83 10.55 13.29
C ASP A 174 -14.23 10.36 11.90
N ARG A 175 -14.92 10.86 10.88
CA ARG A 175 -14.46 10.82 9.49
C ARG A 175 -13.49 11.95 9.15
N LYS A 176 -13.36 12.97 10.01
CA LYS A 176 -12.42 14.07 9.82
C LYS A 176 -10.97 13.59 9.76
N GLN A 177 -10.60 12.58 10.56
CA GLN A 177 -9.27 11.98 10.48
C GLN A 177 -8.98 11.45 9.06
N VAL A 178 -9.97 10.86 8.40
CA VAL A 178 -9.81 10.38 7.02
C VAL A 178 -9.75 11.54 6.04
N GLU A 179 -10.62 12.54 6.17
CA GLU A 179 -10.58 13.75 5.35
C GLU A 179 -9.21 14.45 5.40
N GLU A 180 -8.67 14.63 6.60
CA GLU A 180 -7.34 15.21 6.83
C GLU A 180 -6.22 14.34 6.26
N LEU A 181 -6.31 13.02 6.40
CA LEU A 181 -5.36 12.11 5.78
C LEU A 181 -5.38 12.22 4.25
N ILE A 182 -6.56 12.22 3.62
CA ILE A 182 -6.69 12.33 2.16
C ILE A 182 -6.13 13.67 1.68
N LYS A 183 -6.40 14.76 2.38
CA LYS A 183 -5.80 16.06 2.09
C LYS A 183 -4.26 16.02 2.16
N ASN A 184 -3.70 15.42 3.21
CA ASN A 184 -2.25 15.26 3.34
C ASN A 184 -1.65 14.42 2.21
N ILE A 185 -2.36 13.39 1.75
CA ILE A 185 -1.96 12.57 0.60
C ILE A 185 -1.98 13.42 -0.67
N ASP A 186 -3.02 14.21 -0.90
CA ASP A 186 -3.13 15.06 -2.08
C ASP A 186 -2.04 16.12 -2.13
N ASP A 187 -1.77 16.79 -1.02
CA ASP A 187 -0.68 17.77 -0.91
C ASP A 187 0.68 17.11 -1.23
N MET A 188 0.93 15.91 -0.69
CA MET A 188 2.15 15.14 -0.96
C MET A 188 2.25 14.72 -2.44
N VAL A 189 1.17 14.18 -3.02
CA VAL A 189 1.14 13.73 -4.41
C VAL A 189 1.31 14.91 -5.37
N ALA A 190 0.72 16.07 -5.07
CA ALA A 190 0.89 17.29 -5.85
C ALA A 190 2.36 17.75 -5.88
N VAL A 191 3.05 17.74 -4.73
CA VAL A 191 4.50 18.03 -4.65
C VAL A 191 5.33 17.04 -5.45
N ASN A 192 4.88 15.79 -5.55
CA ASN A 192 5.49 14.75 -6.37
C ASN A 192 5.08 14.80 -7.86
N GLY A 193 4.44 15.88 -8.33
CA GLY A 193 4.06 16.06 -9.73
C GLY A 193 2.78 15.34 -10.15
N GLY A 194 1.95 14.93 -9.19
CA GLY A 194 0.69 14.23 -9.46
C GLY A 194 0.86 12.75 -9.81
N THR A 195 2.04 12.18 -9.58
CA THR A 195 2.37 10.79 -9.96
C THR A 195 2.36 9.84 -8.75
N TYR A 196 2.54 8.56 -9.03
CA TYR A 196 2.77 7.51 -8.03
C TYR A 196 4.27 7.17 -7.91
N TYR A 197 4.62 6.49 -6.83
CA TYR A 197 5.96 5.99 -6.61
C TYR A 197 6.28 4.82 -7.56
N THR A 198 7.49 4.78 -8.12
CA THR A 198 7.97 3.64 -8.91
C THR A 198 9.49 3.46 -8.76
N ASN A 199 9.96 2.21 -8.88
CA ASN A 199 11.38 1.85 -8.92
C ASN A 199 11.63 0.70 -9.92
N ALA A 200 12.82 0.09 -9.87
CA ALA A 200 13.17 -1.03 -10.74
C ALA A 200 12.17 -2.19 -10.60
N MET A 201 11.82 -2.60 -9.38
CA MET A 201 10.88 -3.69 -9.14
C MET A 201 9.50 -3.44 -9.80
N TYR A 202 8.98 -2.22 -9.69
CA TYR A 202 7.70 -1.87 -10.34
C TYR A 202 7.80 -1.84 -11.86
N ARG A 203 8.90 -1.31 -12.41
CA ARG A 203 9.11 -1.26 -13.87
C ARG A 203 9.28 -2.65 -14.46
N GLU A 204 10.10 -3.49 -13.83
CA GLU A 204 10.30 -4.88 -14.23
C GLU A 204 9.00 -5.69 -14.16
N HIS A 205 8.19 -5.49 -13.11
CA HIS A 205 6.88 -6.11 -13.01
C HIS A 205 5.93 -5.66 -14.13
N GLU A 206 5.88 -4.37 -14.45
CA GLU A 206 5.02 -3.85 -15.53
C GLU A 206 5.50 -4.36 -16.92
N GLU A 207 6.80 -4.47 -17.14
CA GLU A 207 7.36 -5.10 -18.35
C GLU A 207 6.97 -6.58 -18.44
N TYR A 208 7.12 -7.34 -17.36
CA TYR A 208 6.72 -8.76 -17.30
C TYR A 208 5.21 -8.94 -17.54
N LYS A 209 4.39 -8.08 -16.94
CA LYS A 209 2.93 -8.08 -17.11
C LYS A 209 2.54 -7.78 -18.56
N PHE A 210 3.19 -6.80 -19.20
CA PHE A 210 2.97 -6.49 -20.61
C PHE A 210 3.35 -7.66 -21.52
N LEU A 211 4.52 -8.27 -21.30
CA LEU A 211 4.97 -9.45 -22.06
C LEU A 211 4.03 -10.64 -21.88
N SER A 212 3.55 -10.89 -20.66
CA SER A 212 2.62 -11.98 -20.37
C SER A 212 1.28 -11.80 -21.11
N GLN A 213 0.73 -10.59 -21.12
CA GLN A 213 -0.47 -10.27 -21.89
C GLN A 213 -0.26 -10.45 -23.40
N LEU A 214 0.89 -10.06 -23.93
CA LEU A 214 1.22 -10.26 -25.33
C LEU A 214 1.29 -11.75 -25.70
N VAL A 215 1.90 -12.58 -24.84
CA VAL A 215 1.95 -14.03 -25.02
C VAL A 215 0.54 -14.63 -25.03
N GLU A 216 -0.34 -14.23 -24.10
CA GLU A 216 -1.73 -14.67 -24.07
C GLU A 216 -2.50 -14.27 -25.34
N GLN A 217 -2.28 -13.05 -25.85
CA GLN A 217 -2.89 -12.58 -27.10
C GLN A 217 -2.40 -13.39 -28.31
N ILE A 218 -1.11 -13.70 -28.39
CA ILE A 218 -0.55 -14.54 -29.46
C ILE A 218 -1.14 -15.96 -29.40
N GLN A 219 -1.22 -16.56 -28.21
CA GLN A 219 -1.82 -17.87 -28.01
C GLN A 219 -3.32 -17.89 -28.38
N SER A 220 -4.05 -16.84 -28.01
CA SER A 220 -5.45 -16.64 -28.39
C SER A 220 -5.61 -16.50 -29.91
N PHE A 221 -4.75 -15.71 -30.58
CA PHE A 221 -4.76 -15.55 -32.03
C PHE A 221 -4.47 -16.89 -32.74
N HIS A 222 -3.43 -17.63 -32.34
CA HIS A 222 -3.14 -18.95 -32.90
C HIS A 222 -4.32 -19.91 -32.73
N SER A 223 -4.94 -19.93 -31.55
CA SER A 223 -6.11 -20.77 -31.28
C SER A 223 -7.30 -20.37 -32.15
N HIS A 224 -7.51 -19.07 -32.37
CA HIS A 224 -8.56 -18.57 -33.26
C HIS A 224 -8.31 -18.96 -34.72
N VAL A 225 -7.08 -18.83 -35.21
CA VAL A 225 -6.71 -19.21 -36.59
C VAL A 225 -6.88 -20.72 -36.81
N LEU A 226 -6.39 -21.56 -35.91
CA LEU A 226 -6.50 -23.02 -36.01
C LEU A 226 -7.95 -23.51 -35.97
N ASN A 227 -8.80 -22.86 -35.15
CA ASN A 227 -10.21 -23.23 -35.01
C ASN A 227 -11.14 -22.52 -36.01
N ASN A 228 -10.60 -21.69 -36.91
CA ASN A 228 -11.41 -21.00 -37.89
C ASN A 228 -11.87 -21.99 -38.99
N CYS A 229 -13.18 -22.07 -39.25
CA CYS A 229 -13.77 -22.92 -40.28
C CYS A 229 -13.15 -22.71 -41.68
N MET A 230 -12.56 -21.54 -41.96
CA MET A 230 -11.82 -21.32 -43.20
C MET A 230 -10.61 -22.26 -43.36
N TRP A 231 -9.91 -22.60 -42.29
CA TRP A 231 -8.80 -23.56 -42.33
C TRP A 231 -9.27 -24.99 -42.56
N SER A 232 -10.34 -25.42 -41.88
CA SER A 232 -10.95 -26.74 -42.10
C SER A 232 -11.45 -26.89 -43.54
N ASN A 233 -12.07 -25.84 -44.10
CA ASN A 233 -12.53 -25.83 -45.49
C ASN A 233 -11.38 -25.78 -46.50
N CYS A 234 -10.31 -25.03 -46.20
CA CYS A 234 -9.11 -24.96 -47.05
C CYS A 234 -8.36 -26.30 -47.04
N TYR A 235 -8.18 -26.90 -45.87
CA TYR A 235 -7.59 -28.24 -45.70
C TYR A 235 -8.42 -29.32 -46.39
N ALA A 236 -9.75 -29.30 -46.25
CA ALA A 236 -10.64 -30.22 -46.96
C ALA A 236 -10.57 -30.07 -48.48
N LYS A 237 -10.34 -28.85 -49.01
CA LYS A 237 -10.09 -28.62 -50.44
C LYS A 237 -8.71 -29.11 -50.89
N LEU A 238 -7.68 -28.97 -50.06
CA LEU A 238 -6.32 -29.47 -50.34
C LEU A 238 -6.22 -31.01 -50.30
N CYS A 239 -6.97 -31.67 -49.41
CA CYS A 239 -6.96 -33.12 -49.24
C CYS A 239 -7.89 -33.88 -50.19
N LYS A 240 -8.82 -33.18 -50.87
CA LYS A 240 -9.59 -33.75 -51.99
C LYS A 240 -8.71 -33.71 -53.25
N LYS A 241 -7.81 -34.69 -53.37
CA LYS A 241 -7.32 -35.16 -54.67
C LYS A 241 -8.36 -36.08 -55.30
#